data_AF-A0AAW0BH65-F1
#
_entry.id   AF-A0AAW0BH65-F1
#
_cell.length_a   1.000
_cell.length_b   1.000
_cell.length_c   1.000
_cell.angle_alpha   90.00
_cell.angle_beta   90.00
_cell.angle_gamma   90.00
#
_symmetry.space_group_name_H-M   'P 1'
#
loop_
_entity.id
_entity.type
_entity.pdbx_description
1 polymer ?
#
loop_
_entity_poly.entity_id
_entity_poly.type
_entity_poly.pdbx_seq_one_letter_code
_entity_poly.pdbx_strand_id
1 'polypeptide(L)'
;DFNGDRVLSNSILFLMEYSWWTELNYAIPEGDVGRVLEILKIYIFTFAGTSNQNYMAYLLDLYALLGFESSPELKEAILNNLILNLRGEPGHGVEGDVVQEWNN
;
A
#
# COMPACT_ATOMS: atom_id res chain seq x y z
N ASP A 1 -5.19 19.95 25.62
CA ASP A 1 -5.44 18.60 26.15
C ASP A 1 -6.61 17.94 25.44
N PHE A 2 -6.48 16.64 25.14
CA PHE A 2 -7.55 15.85 24.52
C PHE A 2 -8.54 15.40 25.59
N ASN A 3 -9.80 15.83 25.48
CA ASN A 3 -10.87 15.55 26.45
C ASN A 3 -11.73 14.32 26.09
N GLY A 4 -11.37 13.58 25.03
CA GLY A 4 -12.10 12.37 24.60
C GLY A 4 -11.60 11.09 25.27
N ASP A 5 -12.34 9.99 25.07
CA ASP A 5 -11.91 8.65 25.49
C ASP A 5 -10.81 8.14 24.55
N ARG A 6 -9.57 8.25 25.01
CA ARG A 6 -8.38 7.84 24.25
C ARG A 6 -8.35 6.33 23.99
N VAL A 7 -8.84 5.51 24.92
CA VAL A 7 -8.83 4.05 24.77
C VAL A 7 -9.78 3.65 23.66
N LEU A 8 -10.99 4.21 23.66
CA LEU A 8 -11.96 3.98 22.59
C LEU A 8 -11.45 4.48 21.24
N SER A 9 -10.93 5.72 21.18
CA SER A 9 -10.39 6.28 19.93
C SER A 9 -9.26 5.42 19.35
N ASN A 10 -8.31 4.98 20.19
CA ASN A 10 -7.21 4.13 19.73
C ASN A 10 -7.70 2.75 19.30
N SER A 11 -8.72 2.19 19.97
CA SER A 11 -9.30 0.89 19.59
C SER A 11 -10.00 0.95 18.23
N ILE A 12 -10.72 2.03 17.95
CA ILE A 12 -11.35 2.25 16.64
C ILE A 12 -10.28 2.38 15.55
N LEU A 13 -9.25 3.19 15.78
CA LEU A 13 -8.14 3.34 14.84
C LEU A 13 -7.43 2.02 14.56
N PHE A 14 -7.18 1.22 15.61
CA PHE A 14 -6.59 -0.11 15.46
C PHE A 14 -7.45 -1.03 14.60
N LEU A 15 -8.77 -1.08 14.83
CA LEU A 15 -9.67 -1.92 14.03
C LEU A 15 -9.75 -1.46 12.57
N MET A 16 -9.71 -0.15 12.32
CA MET A 16 -9.66 0.39 10.96
C MET A 16 -8.37 0.00 10.24
N GLU A 17 -7.22 0.22 10.87
CA GLU A 17 -5.91 -0.15 10.31
C GLU A 17 -5.79 -1.66 10.08
N TYR A 18 -6.23 -2.47 11.05
CA TYR A 18 -6.25 -3.92 10.92
C TYR A 18 -7.11 -4.40 9.74
N SER A 19 -8.23 -3.72 9.46
CA SER A 19 -9.08 -4.05 8.31
C SER A 19 -8.39 -3.79 6.98
N TRP A 20 -7.68 -2.67 6.85
CA TRP A 20 -6.90 -2.34 5.65
C TRP A 20 -5.68 -3.26 5.47
N TRP A 21 -5.00 -3.57 6.56
CA TRP A 21 -3.91 -4.54 6.56
C TRP A 21 -4.40 -5.93 6.14
N THR A 22 -5.56 -6.36 6.64
CA THR A 22 -6.19 -7.63 6.24
C THR A 22 -6.49 -7.66 4.75
N GLU A 23 -7.01 -6.57 4.19
CA GLU A 23 -7.26 -6.45 2.75
C GLU A 23 -5.98 -6.61 1.91
N LEU A 24 -4.88 -5.97 2.34
CA LEU A 24 -3.57 -6.15 1.68
C LEU A 24 -3.07 -7.61 1.75
N ASN A 25 -3.29 -8.31 2.88
CA ASN A 25 -2.91 -9.72 3.04
C ASN A 25 -3.65 -10.66 2.07
N TYR A 26 -4.82 -10.28 1.56
CA TYR A 26 -5.49 -11.02 0.50
C TYR A 26 -5.06 -10.54 -0.89
N ALA A 27 -5.02 -9.23 -1.12
CA ALA A 27 -4.75 -8.65 -2.42
C ALA A 27 -3.34 -8.97 -2.95
N ILE A 28 -2.32 -8.95 -2.08
CA ILE A 28 -0.92 -9.17 -2.46
C ILE A 28 -0.69 -10.60 -2.98
N PRO A 29 -1.04 -11.68 -2.25
CA PRO A 29 -0.91 -13.04 -2.76
C PRO A 29 -1.71 -13.30 -4.04
N GLU A 30 -2.86 -12.66 -4.19
CA GLU A 30 -3.72 -12.74 -5.39
C GLU A 30 -3.14 -11.98 -6.59
N GLY A 31 -2.15 -11.10 -6.38
CA GLY A 31 -1.60 -10.25 -7.43
C GLY A 31 -2.53 -9.11 -7.85
N ASP A 32 -3.55 -8.78 -7.04
CA ASP A 32 -4.50 -7.72 -7.35
C ASP A 32 -3.93 -6.35 -6.98
N VAL A 33 -3.12 -5.81 -7.88
CA VAL A 33 -2.49 -4.49 -7.74
C VAL A 33 -3.54 -3.37 -7.62
N GLY A 34 -4.72 -3.54 -8.22
CA GLY A 34 -5.81 -2.56 -8.12
C GLY A 34 -6.28 -2.39 -6.68
N ARG A 35 -6.57 -3.50 -6.00
CA ARG A 35 -6.96 -3.50 -4.57
C ARG A 35 -5.86 -2.96 -3.67
N VAL A 36 -4.60 -3.34 -3.94
CA VAL A 36 -3.43 -2.80 -3.23
C VAL A 36 -3.39 -1.27 -3.33
N LEU A 37 -3.54 -0.71 -4.54
CA LEU A 37 -3.49 0.74 -4.73
C LEU A 37 -4.62 1.50 -4.04
N GLU A 38 -5.83 0.94 -3.94
CA GLU A 38 -6.91 1.58 -3.19
C GLU A 38 -6.57 1.70 -1.69
N ILE A 39 -5.91 0.68 -1.11
CA ILE A 39 -5.44 0.77 0.28
C ILE A 39 -4.27 1.75 0.42
N LEU A 40 -3.33 1.76 -0.53
CA LEU A 40 -2.21 2.71 -0.50
C LEU A 40 -2.68 4.17 -0.54
N LYS A 41 -3.77 4.50 -1.26
CA LYS A 41 -4.37 5.85 -1.21
C LYS A 41 -4.84 6.22 0.20
N ILE A 42 -5.43 5.28 0.94
CA ILE A 42 -5.84 5.50 2.33
C ILE A 42 -4.60 5.74 3.21
N TYR A 43 -3.55 4.94 2.98
CA TYR A 43 -2.31 5.04 3.75
C TYR A 43 -1.58 6.38 3.57
N ILE A 44 -1.76 7.11 2.47
CA ILE A 44 -1.28 8.50 2.33
C ILE A 44 -1.79 9.35 3.51
N PHE A 45 -3.09 9.30 3.79
CA PHE A 45 -3.70 10.07 4.88
C PHE A 45 -3.32 9.52 6.24
N THR A 46 -3.22 8.20 6.39
CA THR A 46 -2.76 7.58 7.64
C THR A 46 -1.35 8.06 7.98
N PHE A 47 -0.40 8.00 7.04
CA PHE A 47 0.96 8.44 7.28
C PHE A 47 1.08 9.95 7.47
N ALA A 48 0.28 10.75 6.77
CA ALA A 48 0.20 12.20 6.98
C ALA A 48 -0.13 12.56 8.44
N GLY A 49 -0.93 11.72 9.12
CA GLY A 49 -1.27 11.87 10.54
C GLY A 49 -0.20 11.40 11.54
N THR A 50 0.94 10.90 11.08
CA THR A 50 2.02 10.34 11.92
C THR A 50 3.36 11.05 11.73
N SER A 51 4.42 10.60 12.41
CA SER A 51 5.79 11.06 12.16
C SER A 51 6.44 10.48 10.90
N ASN A 52 5.75 9.57 10.18
CA ASN A 52 6.29 8.80 9.05
C ASN A 52 6.14 9.54 7.71
N GLN A 53 6.65 10.77 7.64
CA GLN A 53 6.45 11.66 6.49
C GLN A 53 7.11 11.17 5.20
N ASN A 54 8.18 10.38 5.28
CA ASN A 54 8.82 9.78 4.11
C ASN A 54 7.89 8.78 3.42
N TYR A 55 7.16 7.97 4.18
CA TYR A 55 6.19 7.02 3.64
C TYR A 55 4.99 7.75 3.02
N MET A 56 4.52 8.83 3.66
CA MET A 56 3.48 9.69 3.09
C MET A 56 3.91 10.27 1.74
N ALA A 57 5.10 10.88 1.68
CA ALA A 57 5.62 11.50 0.46
C ALA A 57 5.78 10.47 -0.66
N TYR A 58 6.39 9.32 -0.35
CA TYR A 58 6.56 8.23 -1.31
C TYR A 58 5.22 7.76 -1.90
N LEU A 59 4.20 7.51 -1.07
CA LEU A 59 2.90 7.05 -1.56
C LEU A 59 2.16 8.14 -2.35
N LEU A 60 2.32 9.40 -1.96
CA LEU A 60 1.76 10.54 -2.70
C LEU A 60 2.41 10.68 -4.08
N ASP A 61 3.73 10.55 -4.15
CA ASP A 61 4.50 10.57 -5.40
C ASP A 61 4.10 9.40 -6.30
N LEU A 62 3.95 8.19 -5.74
CA LEU A 62 3.47 7.02 -6.50
C LEU A 62 2.05 7.24 -7.04
N TYR A 63 1.15 7.80 -6.24
CA TYR A 63 -0.21 8.14 -6.68
C TYR A 63 -0.19 9.18 -7.81
N ALA A 64 0.65 10.21 -7.70
CA ALA A 64 0.80 11.23 -8.73
C ALA A 64 1.39 10.64 -10.02
N LEU A 65 2.44 9.83 -9.89
CA LEU A 65 3.11 9.14 -10.99
C LEU A 65 2.13 8.30 -11.80
N LEU A 66 1.30 7.48 -11.15
CA LEU A 66 0.33 6.59 -11.79
C LEU A 66 -0.92 7.32 -12.30
N GLY A 67 -1.28 8.44 -11.68
CA GLY A 67 -2.51 9.18 -11.96
C GLY A 67 -2.36 10.24 -13.05
N PHE A 68 -1.21 10.90 -13.10
CA PHE A 68 -1.04 12.15 -13.85
C PHE A 68 0.23 12.24 -14.69
N GLU A 69 1.30 11.52 -14.33
CA GLU A 69 2.62 11.74 -14.92
C GLU A 69 3.05 10.62 -15.90
N SER A 70 2.51 9.41 -15.74
CA SER A 70 2.86 8.26 -16.59
C SER A 70 2.04 8.18 -17.87
N SER A 71 2.68 7.80 -18.98
CA SER A 71 1.95 7.30 -20.15
C SER A 71 1.23 5.99 -19.81
N PRO A 72 0.21 5.57 -20.59
CA PRO A 72 -0.45 4.29 -20.36
C PRO A 72 0.52 3.10 -20.28
N GLU A 73 1.53 3.08 -21.16
CA GLU A 73 2.53 2.02 -21.23
C GLU A 73 3.46 2.03 -20.02
N LEU A 74 3.91 3.21 -19.58
CA LEU A 74 4.73 3.33 -18.37
C LEU A 74 3.94 2.94 -17.13
N LYS A 75 2.68 3.36 -17.04
CA LYS A 75 1.79 2.98 -15.94
C LYS A 75 1.63 1.47 -15.88
N GLU A 76 1.34 0.82 -17.00
CA GLU A 76 1.23 -0.64 -17.06
C GLU A 76 2.54 -1.32 -16.63
N ALA A 77 3.68 -0.82 -17.10
CA ALA A 77 4.98 -1.34 -16.71
C ALA A 77 5.23 -1.21 -15.19
N ILE A 78 4.88 -0.08 -14.57
CA ILE A 78 5.01 0.10 -13.11
C ILE A 78 4.09 -0.88 -12.38
N LEU A 79 2.80 -0.95 -12.76
CA LEU A 79 1.82 -1.82 -12.12
C LEU A 79 2.23 -3.30 -12.18
N ASN A 80 2.75 -3.75 -13.32
CA ASN A 80 3.24 -5.12 -13.50
C ASN A 80 4.50 -5.44 -12.67
N ASN A 81 5.19 -4.43 -12.13
CA ASN A 81 6.36 -4.61 -11.28
C ASN A 81 6.08 -4.39 -9.79
N LEU A 82 4.90 -3.89 -9.41
CA LEU A 82 4.55 -3.67 -7.99
C LEU A 82 4.37 -4.97 -7.23
N ILE A 83 3.75 -5.98 -7.85
CA ILE A 83 3.57 -7.31 -7.27
C ILE A 83 4.07 -8.35 -8.27
N LEU A 84 5.03 -9.18 -7.83
CA LEU A 84 5.68 -10.18 -8.64
C LEU A 84 5.27 -11.59 -8.20
N ASN A 85 5.05 -12.48 -9.15
CA ASN A 85 4.85 -13.89 -8.87
C ASN A 85 5.96 -14.72 -9.54
N LEU A 86 7.07 -14.88 -8.83
CA LEU A 86 8.25 -15.59 -9.35
C LEU A 86 8.01 -17.10 -9.54
N ARG A 87 7.01 -17.67 -8.86
CA ARG A 87 6.67 -19.10 -8.95
C ARG A 87 5.69 -19.41 -10.09
N GLY A 88 4.92 -18.41 -10.53
CA GLY A 88 3.83 -18.60 -11.48
C GLY A 88 2.62 -19.35 -10.90
N GLU A 89 2.51 -19.45 -9.57
CA GLU A 89 1.45 -20.19 -8.88
C GLU A 89 0.45 -19.22 -8.24
N PRO A 90 -0.87 -19.46 -8.30
CA PRO A 90 -1.85 -18.63 -7.60
C PRO A 90 -1.55 -18.50 -6.11
N GLY A 91 -1.80 -17.33 -5.51
CA GLY A 91 -1.57 -17.09 -4.08
C GLY A 91 -0.10 -16.88 -3.69
N HIS A 92 0.79 -16.65 -4.67
CA HIS A 92 2.22 -16.46 -4.44
C HIS A 92 2.73 -15.11 -4.95
N GLY A 93 1.84 -14.11 -5.10
CA GLY A 93 2.26 -12.73 -5.30
C GLY A 93 3.07 -12.23 -4.11
N VAL A 94 4.14 -11.49 -4.39
CA VAL A 94 5.06 -10.87 -3.43
C VAL A 94 5.31 -9.43 -3.86
N GLU A 95 5.46 -8.52 -2.91
CA GLU A 95 5.80 -7.13 -3.18
C GLU A 95 7.14 -7.02 -3.94
N GLY A 96 7.16 -6.21 -5.00
CA GLY A 96 8.32 -6.11 -5.89
C GLY A 96 9.56 -5.53 -5.21
N ASP A 97 9.37 -4.63 -4.24
CA ASP A 97 10.43 -4.10 -3.38
C ASP A 97 11.03 -5.19 -2.48
N VAL A 98 10.21 -6.05 -1.89
CA VAL A 98 10.66 -7.20 -1.09
C VAL A 98 11.49 -8.16 -1.95
N VAL A 99 11.05 -8.43 -3.19
CA VAL A 99 11.83 -9.24 -4.14
C VAL A 99 13.16 -8.57 -4.48
N GLN A 100 13.18 -7.24 -4.66
CA GLN A 100 14.41 -6.49 -4.88
C GLN A 100 15.36 -6.60 -3.68
N GLU A 101 14.85 -6.47 -2.45
CA GLU A 101 15.63 -6.59 -1.21
C GLU A 101 16.27 -7.97 -1.03
N TRP A 102 15.60 -9.05 -1.43
CA TRP A 102 16.18 -10.40 -1.39
C TRP A 102 17.37 -10.60 -2.31
N ASN A 103 17.53 -9.74 -3.33
CA ASN A 103 18.54 -9.87 -4.39
C ASN A 103 19.60 -8.76 -4.38
N ASN A 104 19.56 -7.87 -3.37
CA ASN A 104 20.59 -6.84 -3.12
C ASN A 104 21.69 -7.36 -2.20
#